data_AF-A0A519WGB4-F1
#
_entry.id   AF-A0A519WGB4-F1
#
_cell.length_a   1.000
_cell.length_b   1.000
_cell.length_c   1.000
_cell.angle_alpha   90.00
_cell.angle_beta   90.00
_cell.angle_gamma   90.00
#
_symmetry.space_group_name_H-M   'P 1'
#
loop_
_entity.id
_entity.type
_entity.pdbx_description
1 polymer ?
#
loop_
_entity_poly.entity_id
_entity_poly.type
_entity_poly.pdbx_seq_one_letter_code
_entity_poly.pdbx_strand_id
1 'polypeptide(L)'
;MVFSPGQHRWNIMVYADSWVSGLIFNVINIPMKMNTILAFAITLVLTQSCKKNDEANDQSLQSMNEKNLALVNPAASSKVKKVLFIGIDGLVWRTISDTSAPNLKTLMDQSLTYTNALAEVPTWSSNGWSALFTGVGVAKHKASDNSFAGADFVNYPSFFRSVKTALPNARTVSIATWSSINNNIISPQDLSVRKNSANDNVTQVSIIEELTKNNPDVSFCHFDNVDHAGHASNYLPTTPMYLDSVKAVDIRVGKILQAVKSRTNYKNEDWLIVVATDHGGDQSHGGSSYKERNAFIIVNNQAVLPKLINQEPTETVQTKPLNVNAATFNSNVYGSLPSLSELDLSAGTSFTIEFRVRATNFTSDPVIIGNKNWANGYNKGIIISNRNGIIRANFGDGSKRLDVDGVDLKDQRWHHVAIVVNRTTQKAQIYDGGLLVSEGNISNVGDLQSNQPFKLGQDVTTTYNPSFTGNITEVRFFKKALSTSTISNYAFNSLSESHPDRSSLVFYVKGNDGSGGT
;
A
#
# COMPACT_ATOMS: atom_id res chain seq x y z
N MET A 1 -16.97 2.96 -12.53
CA MET A 1 -16.17 1.74 -12.34
C MET A 1 -17.16 0.59 -12.30
N VAL A 2 -17.36 -0.10 -13.43
CA VAL A 2 -18.10 -1.36 -13.48
C VAL A 2 -17.11 -2.41 -13.89
N PHE A 3 -16.78 -3.29 -12.96
CA PHE A 3 -16.16 -4.55 -13.28
C PHE A 3 -17.23 -5.40 -13.96
N SER A 4 -17.11 -5.63 -15.27
CA SER A 4 -17.94 -6.63 -15.95
C SER A 4 -17.73 -7.99 -15.26
N PRO A 5 -18.79 -8.72 -14.90
CA PRO A 5 -18.66 -10.07 -14.41
C PRO A 5 -18.30 -10.99 -15.59
N GLY A 6 -17.30 -11.85 -15.40
CA GLY A 6 -16.89 -12.81 -16.40
C GLY A 6 -15.66 -12.39 -17.19
N GLN A 7 -14.52 -12.32 -16.51
CA GLN A 7 -13.24 -12.86 -16.96
C GLN A 7 -12.35 -12.90 -15.72
N HIS A 8 -11.66 -14.02 -15.48
CA HIS A 8 -10.83 -14.27 -14.31
C HIS A 8 -9.86 -13.11 -14.04
N ARG A 9 -10.26 -12.16 -13.18
CA ARG A 9 -9.41 -11.09 -12.69
C ARG A 9 -8.67 -11.63 -11.49
N TRP A 10 -7.41 -12.00 -11.73
CA TRP A 10 -6.43 -12.25 -10.70
C TRP A 10 -6.20 -10.92 -9.96
N ASN A 11 -6.92 -10.72 -8.85
CA ASN A 11 -6.52 -9.73 -7.86
C ASN A 11 -5.23 -10.24 -7.23
N ILE A 12 -4.10 -9.91 -7.83
CA ILE A 12 -2.83 -9.96 -7.13
C ILE A 12 -2.84 -8.73 -6.22
N MET A 13 -3.58 -8.86 -5.11
CA MET A 13 -3.17 -8.25 -3.86
C MET A 13 -1.76 -8.81 -3.67
N VAL A 14 -0.74 -8.00 -3.97
CA VAL A 14 0.65 -8.43 -3.80
C VAL A 14 0.82 -8.59 -2.29
N TYR A 15 0.55 -9.80 -1.81
CA TYR A 15 1.04 -10.33 -0.56
C TYR A 15 2.57 -10.43 -0.69
N ALA A 16 3.23 -9.28 -0.70
CA ALA A 16 4.66 -9.14 -0.42
C ALA A 16 4.96 -9.46 1.06
N ASP A 17 3.91 -9.67 1.87
CA ASP A 17 3.92 -10.01 3.30
C ASP A 17 4.64 -11.34 3.66
N SER A 18 5.19 -12.07 2.68
CA SER A 18 5.92 -13.33 2.93
C SER A 18 6.94 -13.73 1.85
N TRP A 19 6.91 -13.10 0.67
CA TRP A 19 7.63 -13.60 -0.50
C TRP A 19 9.11 -13.24 -0.53
N VAL A 20 9.47 -11.99 -0.24
CA VAL A 20 10.88 -11.54 -0.28
C VAL A 20 11.69 -12.17 0.86
N SER A 21 11.09 -12.24 2.06
CA SER A 21 11.62 -13.00 3.19
C SER A 21 11.71 -14.50 2.85
N GLY A 22 10.66 -15.11 2.28
CA GLY A 22 10.64 -16.53 1.89
C GLY A 22 11.66 -16.94 0.81
N LEU A 23 11.97 -16.06 -0.15
CA LEU A 23 13.00 -16.29 -1.17
C LEU A 23 14.41 -16.21 -0.57
N ILE A 24 14.64 -15.31 0.39
CA ILE A 24 15.88 -15.27 1.17
C ILE A 24 16.02 -16.54 2.02
N PHE A 25 14.91 -17.07 2.57
CA PHE A 25 14.90 -18.30 3.37
C PHE A 25 15.17 -19.59 2.57
N ASN A 26 14.61 -19.74 1.36
CA ASN A 26 14.79 -20.97 0.56
C ASN A 26 16.19 -21.11 -0.06
N VAL A 27 16.97 -20.04 -0.17
CA VAL A 27 18.32 -20.04 -0.77
C VAL A 27 19.40 -20.51 0.23
N ILE A 28 19.08 -20.58 1.52
CA ILE A 28 19.98 -21.02 2.60
C ILE A 28 19.48 -22.36 3.16
N ASN A 29 19.88 -23.49 2.58
CA ASN A 29 19.63 -24.78 3.21
C ASN A 29 20.90 -25.66 3.34
N ILE A 30 20.95 -26.31 4.49
CA ILE A 30 22.08 -26.86 5.25
C ILE A 30 22.57 -28.20 4.66
N PRO A 31 23.88 -28.54 4.70
CA PRO A 31 24.33 -29.87 4.36
C PRO A 31 24.07 -30.83 5.53
N MET A 32 23.00 -31.63 5.47
CA MET A 32 22.83 -32.76 6.39
C MET A 32 23.51 -34.01 5.82
N LYS A 33 24.58 -34.45 6.50
CA LYS A 33 25.09 -35.82 6.36
C LYS A 33 24.08 -36.81 6.93
N MET A 34 23.84 -37.87 6.18
CA MET A 34 22.95 -39.00 6.48
C MET A 34 23.20 -39.63 7.86
N ASN A 35 22.11 -39.90 8.59
CA ASN A 35 21.84 -41.25 9.06
C ASN A 35 20.32 -41.45 9.24
N THR A 36 19.85 -42.54 8.63
CA THR A 36 18.49 -43.04 8.58
C THR A 36 17.87 -43.22 9.98
N ILE A 37 16.58 -42.83 10.12
CA ILE A 37 15.56 -43.19 11.13
C ILE A 37 14.82 -42.01 11.81
N LEU A 38 15.13 -40.74 11.53
CA LEU A 38 14.37 -39.61 12.14
C LEU A 38 13.78 -38.61 11.13
N ALA A 39 13.00 -39.10 10.17
CA ALA A 39 12.36 -38.28 9.13
C ALA A 39 10.90 -37.86 9.43
N PHE A 40 10.42 -37.94 10.68
CA PHE A 40 9.02 -37.62 11.00
C PHE A 40 8.78 -36.63 12.15
N ALA A 41 9.83 -36.04 12.74
CA ALA A 41 9.66 -35.19 13.92
C ALA A 41 10.12 -33.72 13.78
N ILE A 42 10.75 -33.31 12.68
CA ILE A 42 11.36 -31.96 12.57
C ILE A 42 10.64 -31.03 11.56
N THR A 43 9.73 -31.56 10.74
CA THR A 43 8.83 -30.73 9.93
C THR A 43 7.71 -30.07 10.74
N LEU A 44 7.56 -30.43 12.04
CA LEU A 44 6.47 -29.95 12.90
C LEU A 44 6.87 -28.83 13.89
N VAL A 45 8.15 -28.42 13.91
CA VAL A 45 8.64 -27.42 14.88
C VAL A 45 8.81 -26.02 14.25
N LEU A 46 8.76 -25.89 12.92
CA LEU A 46 8.90 -24.60 12.22
C LEU A 46 7.56 -23.94 11.81
N THR A 47 6.42 -24.48 12.24
CA THR A 47 5.09 -23.87 12.03
C THR A 47 4.54 -23.15 13.27
N GLN A 48 5.36 -22.91 14.31
CA GLN A 48 4.90 -22.27 15.55
C GLN A 48 5.18 -20.76 15.68
N SER A 49 5.68 -20.09 14.65
CA SER A 49 5.75 -18.60 14.62
C SER A 49 4.64 -17.91 13.83
N CYS A 50 3.77 -18.65 13.15
CA CYS A 50 2.49 -18.13 12.66
C CYS A 50 1.40 -18.55 13.65
N LYS A 51 0.71 -17.59 14.27
CA LYS A 51 -0.56 -17.89 14.93
C LYS A 51 -1.51 -18.48 13.89
N LYS A 52 -1.87 -19.74 14.11
CA LYS A 52 -2.46 -20.73 13.19
C LYS A 52 -3.89 -20.44 12.68
N ASN A 53 -4.39 -19.21 12.68
CA ASN A 53 -5.82 -18.98 12.40
C ASN A 53 -6.16 -18.36 11.03
N ASP A 54 -5.20 -17.86 10.25
CA ASP A 54 -5.52 -17.13 9.01
C ASP A 54 -5.09 -17.81 7.70
N GLU A 55 -4.24 -18.85 7.72
CA GLU A 55 -3.70 -19.45 6.48
C GLU A 55 -4.55 -20.57 5.87
N ALA A 56 -5.51 -21.15 6.61
CA ALA A 56 -6.18 -22.38 6.18
C ALA A 56 -7.28 -22.19 5.12
N ASN A 57 -7.71 -20.96 4.82
CA ASN A 57 -8.88 -20.70 3.97
C ASN A 57 -8.61 -19.92 2.68
N ASP A 58 -7.37 -19.60 2.34
CA ASP A 58 -7.07 -18.84 1.11
C ASP A 58 -6.53 -19.74 -0.01
N GLN A 59 -7.43 -20.22 -0.86
CA GLN A 59 -7.09 -20.99 -2.06
C GLN A 59 -6.21 -20.21 -3.06
N SER A 60 -6.17 -18.88 -2.98
CA SER A 60 -5.34 -18.06 -3.87
C SER A 60 -3.85 -18.16 -3.52
N LEU A 61 -3.49 -18.22 -2.22
CA LEU A 61 -2.12 -18.41 -1.73
C LEU A 61 -1.54 -19.77 -2.14
N GLN A 62 -2.33 -20.84 -2.10
CA GLN A 62 -1.91 -22.17 -2.54
C GLN A 62 -1.62 -22.22 -4.04
N SER A 63 -2.47 -21.59 -4.87
CA SER A 63 -2.29 -21.56 -6.32
C SER A 63 -1.11 -20.69 -6.80
N MET A 64 -0.77 -19.63 -6.06
CA MET A 64 0.42 -18.80 -6.33
C MET A 64 1.72 -19.52 -5.92
N ASN A 65 1.70 -20.26 -4.82
CA ASN A 65 2.84 -21.07 -4.38
C ASN A 65 3.18 -22.15 -5.42
N GLU A 66 2.19 -22.88 -5.94
CA GLU A 66 2.42 -23.94 -6.94
C GLU A 66 2.96 -23.40 -8.28
N LYS A 67 2.48 -22.24 -8.76
CA LYS A 67 2.95 -21.64 -10.02
C LYS A 67 4.33 -20.99 -9.91
N ASN A 68 4.72 -20.47 -8.76
CA ASN A 68 6.01 -19.83 -8.60
C ASN A 68 7.14 -20.79 -8.16
N LEU A 69 6.79 -21.94 -7.55
CA LEU A 69 7.75 -23.04 -7.32
C LEU A 69 8.33 -23.59 -8.64
N ALA A 70 7.63 -23.43 -9.77
CA ALA A 70 8.11 -23.78 -11.10
C ALA A 70 9.20 -22.83 -11.66
N LEU A 71 9.47 -21.69 -11.01
CA LEU A 71 10.51 -20.72 -11.42
C LEU A 71 11.84 -20.90 -10.70
N VAL A 72 11.91 -21.84 -9.75
CA VAL A 72 13.11 -22.18 -8.98
C VAL A 72 13.64 -23.50 -9.50
N ASN A 73 14.89 -23.54 -9.96
CA ASN A 73 15.58 -24.80 -10.25
C ASN A 73 16.36 -25.25 -9.00
N PRO A 74 15.90 -26.27 -8.24
CA PRO A 74 16.53 -26.66 -6.98
C PRO A 74 17.69 -27.62 -7.23
N ALA A 75 18.70 -27.19 -7.98
CA ALA A 75 20.01 -27.81 -7.85
C ALA A 75 20.66 -27.21 -6.61
N ALA A 76 20.79 -28.00 -5.54
CA ALA A 76 21.50 -27.60 -4.32
C ALA A 76 22.98 -27.32 -4.67
N SER A 77 23.27 -26.07 -4.98
CA SER A 77 24.60 -25.58 -5.30
C SER A 77 25.46 -25.62 -4.04
N SER A 78 26.61 -26.30 -4.09
CA SER A 78 27.62 -26.33 -3.03
C SER A 78 28.37 -24.99 -2.85
N LYS A 79 27.94 -23.94 -3.54
CA LYS A 79 28.55 -22.60 -3.51
C LYS A 79 28.17 -21.84 -2.25
N VAL A 80 29.06 -20.95 -1.83
CA VAL A 80 28.83 -20.06 -0.69
C VAL A 80 27.74 -19.06 -1.06
N LYS A 81 26.64 -19.04 -0.30
CA LYS A 81 25.52 -18.12 -0.51
C LYS A 81 25.90 -16.72 -0.11
N LYS A 82 25.59 -15.74 -0.95
CA LYS A 82 25.88 -14.31 -0.74
C LYS A 82 24.67 -13.47 -1.14
N VAL A 83 24.41 -12.38 -0.42
CA VAL A 83 23.32 -11.46 -0.72
C VAL A 83 23.84 -10.04 -0.86
N LEU A 84 23.44 -9.37 -1.94
CA LEU A 84 23.58 -7.94 -2.13
C LEU A 84 22.18 -7.34 -2.36
N PHE A 85 21.75 -6.46 -1.47
CA PHE A 85 20.51 -5.69 -1.62
C PHE A 85 20.85 -4.22 -1.84
N ILE A 86 20.51 -3.69 -3.01
CA ILE A 86 20.67 -2.30 -3.39
C ILE A 86 19.30 -1.61 -3.30
N GLY A 87 19.18 -0.66 -2.37
CA GLY A 87 18.04 0.24 -2.29
C GLY A 87 18.30 1.54 -3.04
N ILE A 88 17.34 1.99 -3.84
CA ILE A 88 17.38 3.30 -4.51
C ILE A 88 16.07 4.03 -4.18
N ASP A 89 16.15 5.07 -3.35
CA ASP A 89 15.00 5.81 -2.85
C ASP A 89 14.27 6.56 -3.99
N GLY A 90 12.96 6.38 -4.06
CA GLY A 90 12.08 7.07 -5.01
C GLY A 90 12.29 6.79 -6.51
N LEU A 91 13.02 5.74 -6.90
CA LEU A 91 13.32 5.46 -8.31
C LEU A 91 12.09 4.95 -9.09
N VAL A 92 11.62 5.76 -10.04
CA VAL A 92 10.55 5.40 -10.99
C VAL A 92 11.08 4.46 -12.07
N TRP A 93 10.62 3.20 -12.06
CA TRP A 93 11.16 2.13 -12.92
C TRP A 93 11.13 2.45 -14.43
N ARG A 94 10.18 3.27 -14.90
CA ARG A 94 10.08 3.68 -16.33
C ARG A 94 11.26 4.51 -16.81
N THR A 95 12.07 5.05 -15.90
CA THR A 95 13.33 5.72 -16.23
C THR A 95 14.47 4.73 -16.50
N ILE A 96 14.28 3.44 -16.19
CA ILE A 96 15.27 2.39 -16.45
C ILE A 96 15.20 2.01 -17.94
N SER A 97 16.12 2.57 -18.72
CA SER A 97 16.23 2.37 -20.16
C SER A 97 17.70 2.26 -20.59
N ASP A 98 17.95 1.82 -21.81
CA ASP A 98 19.31 1.73 -22.37
C ASP A 98 20.03 3.09 -22.44
N THR A 99 19.28 4.20 -22.45
CA THR A 99 19.84 5.56 -22.53
C THR A 99 20.05 6.21 -21.18
N SER A 100 19.19 5.92 -20.20
CA SER A 100 19.19 6.60 -18.91
C SER A 100 19.77 5.75 -17.78
N ALA A 101 19.63 4.42 -17.84
CA ALA A 101 20.15 3.51 -16.84
C ALA A 101 20.54 2.13 -17.44
N PRO A 102 21.55 2.08 -18.32
CA PRO A 102 21.92 0.85 -19.04
C PRO A 102 22.39 -0.30 -18.12
N ASN A 103 23.01 -0.02 -16.97
CA ASN A 103 23.46 -1.08 -16.06
C ASN A 103 22.28 -1.76 -15.36
N LEU A 104 21.33 -0.96 -14.86
CA LEU A 104 20.07 -1.43 -14.27
C LEU A 104 19.22 -2.14 -15.33
N LYS A 105 19.15 -1.62 -16.55
CA LYS A 105 18.41 -2.25 -17.65
C LYS A 105 18.99 -3.62 -18.01
N THR A 106 20.31 -3.72 -18.11
CA THR A 106 20.99 -5.01 -18.34
C THR A 106 20.72 -6.00 -17.20
N LEU A 107 20.77 -5.54 -15.94
CA LEU A 107 20.45 -6.38 -14.79
C LEU A 107 18.99 -6.84 -14.84
N MET A 108 18.06 -5.95 -15.14
CA MET A 108 16.62 -6.22 -15.27
C MET A 108 16.34 -7.30 -16.33
N ASP A 109 17.01 -7.24 -17.48
CA ASP A 109 16.87 -8.23 -18.56
C ASP A 109 17.36 -9.63 -18.18
N GLN A 110 18.29 -9.70 -17.21
CA GLN A 110 18.86 -10.95 -16.70
C GLN A 110 18.18 -11.45 -15.44
N SER A 111 17.06 -10.85 -15.04
CA SER A 111 16.46 -11.05 -13.71
C SER A 111 14.96 -11.30 -13.78
N LEU A 112 14.41 -11.87 -12.70
CA LEU A 112 12.98 -11.78 -12.45
C LEU A 112 12.68 -10.37 -11.93
N THR A 113 11.88 -9.61 -12.67
CA THR A 113 11.56 -8.23 -12.34
C THR A 113 10.06 -8.03 -12.24
N TYR A 114 9.61 -7.45 -11.13
CA TYR A 114 8.25 -6.96 -10.96
C TYR A 114 8.27 -5.44 -10.96
N THR A 115 7.58 -4.81 -11.90
CA THR A 115 7.51 -3.34 -11.99
C THR A 115 6.31 -2.74 -11.25
N ASN A 116 5.40 -3.60 -10.77
CA ASN A 116 4.18 -3.21 -10.05
C ASN A 116 4.14 -3.91 -8.69
N ALA A 117 5.22 -3.76 -7.92
CA ALA A 117 5.35 -4.30 -6.57
C ALA A 117 4.54 -3.50 -5.51
N LEU A 118 3.92 -2.39 -5.93
CA LEU A 118 3.02 -1.49 -5.19
C LEU A 118 3.39 -1.23 -3.72
N ALA A 119 3.96 -0.05 -3.46
CA ALA A 119 4.13 0.46 -2.11
C ALA A 119 2.77 0.67 -1.42
N GLU A 120 2.75 0.44 -0.10
CA GLU A 120 1.62 0.78 0.74
C GLU A 120 1.50 2.29 0.95
N VAL A 121 0.29 2.72 1.30
CA VAL A 121 -0.01 4.12 1.59
C VAL A 121 0.10 4.34 3.10
N PRO A 122 0.69 5.45 3.56
CA PRO A 122 1.29 6.54 2.77
C PRO A 122 2.63 6.14 2.15
N THR A 123 2.95 6.69 0.98
CA THR A 123 4.17 6.38 0.21
C THR A 123 5.41 7.11 0.75
N TRP A 124 5.51 7.27 2.06
CA TRP A 124 6.69 7.81 2.74
C TRP A 124 7.80 6.78 2.79
N SER A 125 9.07 7.22 2.72
CA SER A 125 10.22 6.33 2.72
C SER A 125 10.32 5.45 3.97
N SER A 126 9.93 5.98 5.13
CA SER A 126 9.77 5.18 6.36
C SER A 126 8.87 3.96 6.18
N ASN A 127 7.74 4.12 5.50
CA ASN A 127 6.80 3.04 5.25
C ASN A 127 7.38 2.03 4.24
N GLY A 128 7.80 2.52 3.07
CA GLY A 128 8.32 1.66 2.00
C GLY A 128 9.56 0.86 2.42
N TRP A 129 10.55 1.50 3.06
CA TRP A 129 11.72 0.80 3.57
C TRP A 129 11.34 -0.18 4.69
N SER A 130 10.47 0.20 5.63
CA SER A 130 10.04 -0.71 6.70
C SER A 130 9.38 -1.97 6.13
N ALA A 131 8.54 -1.84 5.11
CA ALA A 131 7.92 -2.96 4.45
C ALA A 131 8.96 -3.90 3.81
N LEU A 132 9.93 -3.36 3.08
CA LEU A 132 11.02 -4.13 2.47
C LEU A 132 11.89 -4.87 3.51
N PHE A 133 12.14 -4.24 4.67
CA PHE A 133 12.99 -4.83 5.71
C PHE A 133 12.26 -5.86 6.58
N THR A 134 10.99 -5.60 6.91
CA THR A 134 10.22 -6.43 7.85
C THR A 134 9.37 -7.48 7.17
N GLY A 135 9.08 -7.31 5.88
CA GLY A 135 8.19 -8.18 5.11
C GLY A 135 6.74 -8.10 5.58
N VAL A 136 6.32 -6.99 6.18
CA VAL A 136 4.93 -6.74 6.59
C VAL A 136 4.51 -5.33 6.21
N GLY A 137 3.20 -5.07 6.08
CA GLY A 137 2.65 -3.73 5.85
C GLY A 137 2.57 -2.82 7.07
N VAL A 138 2.16 -1.55 6.85
CA VAL A 138 2.15 -0.47 7.86
C VAL A 138 1.24 -0.75 9.04
N ALA A 139 0.20 -1.56 8.83
CA ALA A 139 -0.69 -2.02 9.90
C ALA A 139 0.05 -2.83 10.98
N LYS A 140 1.18 -3.46 10.64
CA LYS A 140 1.99 -4.28 11.53
C LYS A 140 3.24 -3.53 12.01
N HIS A 141 4.09 -3.04 11.10
CA HIS A 141 5.32 -2.34 11.49
C HIS A 141 5.10 -0.92 12.01
N LYS A 142 3.91 -0.32 11.78
CA LYS A 142 3.47 0.99 12.32
C LYS A 142 4.31 2.21 11.95
N ALA A 143 5.25 2.08 11.01
CA ALA A 143 6.05 3.21 10.51
C ALA A 143 5.26 3.96 9.43
N SER A 144 4.32 4.80 9.86
CA SER A 144 3.40 5.53 8.97
C SER A 144 3.90 6.89 8.52
N ASP A 145 5.01 7.39 9.07
CA ASP A 145 5.65 8.63 8.67
C ASP A 145 7.16 8.62 9.00
N ASN A 146 7.89 9.60 8.46
CA ASN A 146 9.34 9.67 8.57
C ASN A 146 9.86 10.02 9.98
N SER A 147 8.99 10.19 10.98
CA SER A 147 9.40 10.28 12.39
C SER A 147 9.63 8.91 13.04
N PHE A 148 9.08 7.84 12.45
CA PHE A 148 9.05 6.49 13.03
C PHE A 148 8.35 6.40 14.39
N ALA A 149 7.56 7.41 14.77
CA ALA A 149 6.84 7.42 16.04
C ALA A 149 5.85 6.24 16.12
N GLY A 150 6.03 5.39 17.14
CA GLY A 150 5.16 4.23 17.36
C GLY A 150 5.47 3.01 16.48
N ALA A 151 6.55 3.02 15.70
CA ALA A 151 6.99 1.86 14.92
C ALA A 151 7.28 0.64 15.81
N ASP A 152 6.97 -0.56 15.31
CA ASP A 152 7.01 -1.82 16.07
C ASP A 152 8.04 -2.80 15.51
N PHE A 153 9.31 -2.39 15.47
CA PHE A 153 10.42 -3.23 15.01
C PHE A 153 10.87 -4.27 16.03
N VAL A 154 10.28 -4.27 17.24
CA VAL A 154 10.51 -5.31 18.24
C VAL A 154 9.77 -6.59 17.85
N ASN A 155 8.48 -6.46 17.51
CA ASN A 155 7.66 -7.60 17.08
C ASN A 155 7.84 -7.91 15.57
N TYR A 156 8.21 -6.91 14.78
CA TYR A 156 8.47 -7.05 13.34
C TYR A 156 9.89 -6.58 13.02
N PRO A 157 10.93 -7.33 13.43
CA PRO A 157 12.32 -6.95 13.17
C PRO A 157 12.66 -7.06 11.69
N SER A 158 13.72 -6.38 11.27
CA SER A 158 14.22 -6.53 9.90
C SER A 158 14.73 -7.95 9.63
N PHE A 159 14.80 -8.35 8.35
CA PHE A 159 15.28 -9.67 7.93
C PHE A 159 16.71 -9.98 8.41
N PHE A 160 17.51 -8.95 8.74
CA PHE A 160 18.84 -9.14 9.34
C PHE A 160 18.78 -9.89 10.67
N ARG A 161 17.71 -9.72 11.48
CA ARG A 161 17.48 -10.51 12.69
C ARG A 161 17.40 -11.99 12.38
N SER A 162 16.65 -12.36 11.35
CA SER A 162 16.50 -13.75 10.93
C SER A 162 17.83 -14.33 10.45
N VAL A 163 18.61 -13.55 9.68
CA VAL A 163 19.96 -13.94 9.25
C VAL A 163 20.87 -14.19 10.45
N LYS A 164 20.95 -13.26 11.40
CA LYS A 164 21.80 -13.41 12.58
C LYS A 164 21.36 -14.51 13.53
N THR A 165 20.06 -14.78 13.60
CA THR A 165 19.54 -15.90 14.41
C THR A 165 19.95 -17.25 13.81
N ALA A 166 19.83 -17.41 12.49
CA ALA A 166 20.18 -18.65 11.80
C ALA A 166 21.70 -18.82 11.61
N LEU A 167 22.41 -17.72 11.37
CA LEU A 167 23.84 -17.66 11.09
C LEU A 167 24.50 -16.59 11.99
N PRO A 168 24.76 -16.87 13.28
CA PRO A 168 25.29 -15.87 14.21
C PRO A 168 26.60 -15.23 13.77
N ASN A 169 27.44 -16.00 13.08
CA ASN A 169 28.74 -15.57 12.57
C ASN A 169 28.68 -14.87 11.21
N ALA A 170 27.51 -14.78 10.57
CA ALA A 170 27.37 -14.12 9.28
C ALA A 170 27.79 -12.66 9.38
N ARG A 171 28.58 -12.19 8.41
CA ARG A 171 28.94 -10.79 8.29
C ARG A 171 27.84 -10.02 7.57
N THR A 172 26.96 -9.43 8.36
CA THR A 172 25.85 -8.60 7.89
C THR A 172 26.24 -7.13 7.85
N VAL A 173 25.94 -6.45 6.75
CA VAL A 173 26.39 -5.08 6.50
C VAL A 173 25.24 -4.22 6.01
N SER A 174 25.10 -3.03 6.58
CA SER A 174 24.18 -2.01 6.10
C SER A 174 24.89 -0.65 6.01
N ILE A 175 24.92 -0.10 4.80
CA ILE A 175 25.55 1.18 4.48
C ILE A 175 24.52 2.08 3.81
N ALA A 176 24.03 3.10 4.51
CA ALA A 176 22.91 3.90 4.01
C ALA A 176 23.24 5.39 3.93
N THR A 177 22.87 6.03 2.83
CA THR A 177 22.85 7.49 2.74
C THR A 177 21.74 8.07 3.61
N TRP A 178 20.51 7.58 3.48
CA TRP A 178 19.43 7.94 4.39
C TRP A 178 19.59 7.21 5.72
N SER A 179 20.14 7.91 6.71
CA SER A 179 20.55 7.32 8.00
C SER A 179 19.40 6.69 8.80
N SER A 180 18.16 7.09 8.53
CA SER A 180 16.96 6.59 9.22
C SER A 180 16.77 5.08 9.12
N ILE A 181 17.19 4.45 8.01
CA ILE A 181 17.15 2.98 7.86
C ILE A 181 17.95 2.31 8.98
N ASN A 182 19.19 2.74 9.17
CA ASN A 182 20.08 2.20 10.19
C ASN A 182 19.74 2.68 11.60
N ASN A 183 19.16 3.86 11.75
CA ASN A 183 18.84 4.46 13.05
C ASN A 183 17.55 3.91 13.65
N ASN A 184 16.58 3.54 12.81
CA ASN A 184 15.24 3.18 13.28
C ASN A 184 14.84 1.74 12.92
N ILE A 185 15.09 1.28 11.70
CA ILE A 185 14.53 0.01 11.18
C ILE A 185 15.40 -1.19 11.59
N ILE A 186 16.72 -1.08 11.43
CA ILE A 186 17.64 -2.19 11.66
C ILE A 186 18.25 -2.09 13.04
N SER A 187 18.03 -3.11 13.88
CA SER A 187 18.68 -3.17 15.19
C SER A 187 20.20 -3.28 15.05
N PRO A 188 21.00 -2.48 15.79
CA PRO A 188 22.46 -2.50 15.68
C PRO A 188 23.10 -3.87 15.92
N GLN A 189 22.52 -4.69 16.79
CA GLN A 189 23.01 -6.04 17.09
C GLN A 189 22.88 -7.01 15.90
N ASP A 190 22.00 -6.69 14.94
CA ASP A 190 21.77 -7.53 13.76
C ASP A 190 22.80 -7.23 12.64
N LEU A 191 23.68 -6.24 12.85
CA LEU A 191 24.68 -5.77 11.89
C LEU A 191 26.11 -5.98 12.41
N SER A 192 26.95 -6.64 11.63
CA SER A 192 28.40 -6.64 11.85
C SER A 192 29.04 -5.30 11.43
N VAL A 193 28.47 -4.63 10.43
CA VAL A 193 28.86 -3.28 10.00
C VAL A 193 27.62 -2.42 9.79
N ARG A 194 27.60 -1.27 10.45
CA ARG A 194 26.55 -0.25 10.34
C ARG A 194 27.21 1.08 9.99
N LYS A 195 26.89 1.63 8.82
CA LYS A 195 27.46 2.91 8.36
C LYS A 195 26.38 3.83 7.80
N ASN A 196 26.33 5.04 8.33
CA ASN A 196 25.56 6.14 7.76
C ASN A 196 26.49 7.02 6.93
N SER A 197 26.24 7.10 5.64
CA SER A 197 27.05 7.86 4.69
C SER A 197 26.52 9.27 4.55
N ALA A 198 27.40 10.25 4.38
CA ALA A 198 27.00 11.64 4.16
C ALA A 198 26.35 11.87 2.78
N ASN A 199 26.60 10.99 1.80
CA ASN A 199 26.05 11.03 0.45
C ASN A 199 26.25 9.69 -0.27
N ASP A 200 25.63 9.57 -1.44
CA ASP A 200 25.68 8.38 -2.28
C ASP A 200 27.07 7.99 -2.77
N ASN A 201 27.99 8.95 -2.95
CA ASN A 201 29.36 8.62 -3.35
C ASN A 201 30.09 7.88 -2.21
N VAL A 202 29.89 8.32 -0.95
CA VAL A 202 30.44 7.64 0.22
C VAL A 202 29.81 6.26 0.38
N THR A 203 28.51 6.10 0.14
CA THR A 203 27.84 4.78 0.13
C THR A 203 28.47 3.86 -0.90
N GLN A 204 28.62 4.29 -2.15
CA GLN A 204 29.22 3.49 -3.23
C GLN A 204 30.65 3.05 -2.90
N VAL A 205 31.51 3.97 -2.45
CA VAL A 205 32.90 3.63 -2.09
C VAL A 205 32.94 2.61 -0.97
N SER A 206 32.12 2.81 0.06
CA SER A 206 32.13 1.96 1.25
C SER A 206 31.60 0.56 0.99
N ILE A 207 30.55 0.41 0.18
CA ILE A 207 30.01 -0.92 -0.16
C ILE A 207 30.98 -1.67 -1.08
N ILE A 208 31.64 -1.00 -2.02
CA ILE A 208 32.69 -1.63 -2.86
C ILE A 208 33.87 -2.08 -2.01
N GLU A 209 34.31 -1.27 -1.04
CA GLU A 209 35.36 -1.66 -0.11
C GLU A 209 34.97 -2.91 0.70
N GLU A 210 33.76 -2.93 1.23
CA GLU A 210 33.25 -4.09 1.98
C GLU A 210 33.22 -5.35 1.10
N LEU A 211 32.64 -5.23 -0.10
CA LEU A 211 32.55 -6.31 -1.07
C LEU A 211 33.91 -6.82 -1.55
N THR A 212 34.96 -6.01 -1.53
CA THR A 212 36.28 -6.40 -2.06
C THR A 212 37.26 -6.85 -0.98
N LYS A 213 37.18 -6.30 0.23
CA LYS A 213 38.17 -6.54 1.30
C LYS A 213 37.66 -7.41 2.44
N ASN A 214 36.36 -7.35 2.73
CA ASN A 214 35.83 -7.84 4.00
C ASN A 214 34.89 -9.05 3.87
N ASN A 215 34.62 -9.52 2.64
CA ASN A 215 33.88 -10.74 2.36
C ASN A 215 32.52 -10.84 3.10
N PRO A 216 31.62 -9.85 2.97
CA PRO A 216 30.32 -9.88 3.64
C PRO A 216 29.47 -11.06 3.16
N ASP A 217 28.57 -11.55 4.00
CA ASP A 217 27.59 -12.60 3.65
C ASP A 217 26.27 -11.99 3.15
N VAL A 218 25.83 -10.92 3.81
CA VAL A 218 24.63 -10.16 3.45
C VAL A 218 24.97 -8.68 3.52
N SER A 219 24.84 -7.99 2.40
CA SER A 219 25.16 -6.57 2.30
C SER A 219 23.96 -5.78 1.79
N PHE A 220 23.65 -4.69 2.47
CA PHE A 220 22.69 -3.69 2.02
C PHE A 220 23.40 -2.36 1.76
N CYS A 221 23.08 -1.70 0.64
CA CYS A 221 23.44 -0.32 0.42
C CYS A 221 22.26 0.51 -0.08
N HIS A 222 22.15 1.76 0.37
CA HIS A 222 21.06 2.68 0.02
C HIS A 222 21.54 3.97 -0.63
N PHE A 223 20.90 4.35 -1.73
CA PHE A 223 21.12 5.60 -2.46
C PHE A 223 19.90 6.52 -2.38
N ASP A 224 20.15 7.80 -2.08
CA ASP A 224 19.14 8.81 -1.67
C ASP A 224 18.98 9.95 -2.68
N ASN A 225 19.97 10.17 -3.56
CA ASN A 225 19.99 11.34 -4.43
C ASN A 225 18.87 11.36 -5.49
N VAL A 226 18.28 10.20 -5.81
CA VAL A 226 17.16 10.11 -6.75
C VAL A 226 15.91 10.72 -6.13
N ASP A 227 15.57 10.35 -4.90
CA ASP A 227 14.47 10.94 -4.15
C ASP A 227 14.68 12.44 -3.88
N HIS A 228 15.87 12.85 -3.44
CA HIS A 228 16.20 14.27 -3.29
C HIS A 228 16.00 15.08 -4.59
N ALA A 229 16.34 14.51 -5.75
CA ALA A 229 16.11 15.18 -7.03
C ALA A 229 14.63 15.25 -7.40
N GLY A 230 13.87 14.19 -7.06
CA GLY A 230 12.41 14.18 -7.19
C GLY A 230 11.75 15.25 -6.33
N HIS A 231 12.14 15.38 -5.06
CA HIS A 231 11.67 16.44 -4.17
C HIS A 231 12.03 17.85 -4.65
N ALA A 232 13.26 18.05 -5.17
CA ALA A 232 13.70 19.34 -5.65
C ALA A 232 13.06 19.75 -7.00
N SER A 233 12.45 18.80 -7.71
CA SER A 233 11.80 19.04 -9.00
C SER A 233 10.47 18.28 -9.13
N ASN A 234 10.51 17.04 -9.62
CA ASN A 234 9.46 16.03 -9.59
C ASN A 234 10.04 14.69 -10.05
N TYR A 235 9.26 13.60 -10.00
CA TYR A 235 9.70 12.24 -10.30
C TYR A 235 9.43 11.83 -11.75
N LEU A 236 9.14 12.81 -12.64
CA LEU A 236 8.72 12.53 -14.01
C LEU A 236 9.90 12.07 -14.88
N PRO A 237 9.71 11.04 -15.73
CA PRO A 237 10.72 10.59 -16.70
C PRO A 237 11.15 11.62 -17.76
N THR A 238 10.55 12.81 -17.77
CA THR A 238 10.88 13.92 -18.67
C THR A 238 11.68 15.03 -17.99
N THR A 239 11.88 14.95 -16.68
CA THR A 239 12.51 16.02 -15.89
C THR A 239 14.03 15.83 -15.86
N PRO A 240 14.83 16.77 -16.42
CA PRO A 240 16.28 16.59 -16.56
C PRO A 240 17.01 16.35 -15.22
N MET A 241 16.69 17.13 -14.19
CA MET A 241 17.33 17.00 -12.87
C MET A 241 17.14 15.60 -12.26
N TYR A 242 15.91 15.07 -12.37
CA TYR A 242 15.60 13.72 -11.90
C TYR A 242 16.31 12.65 -12.73
N LEU A 243 16.23 12.73 -14.07
CA LEU A 243 16.94 11.80 -14.96
C LEU A 243 18.46 11.80 -14.78
N ASP A 244 19.07 12.94 -14.48
CA ASP A 244 20.52 13.02 -14.24
C ASP A 244 20.91 12.32 -12.94
N SER A 245 20.08 12.39 -11.89
CA SER A 245 20.25 11.55 -10.70
C SER A 245 20.07 10.06 -10.98
N VAL A 246 19.12 9.68 -11.86
CA VAL A 246 18.94 8.28 -12.31
C VAL A 246 20.20 7.77 -13.01
N LYS A 247 20.75 8.53 -13.97
CA LYS A 247 22.01 8.18 -14.66
C LYS A 247 23.17 8.04 -13.66
N ALA A 248 23.24 8.97 -12.70
CA ALA A 248 24.29 8.94 -11.70
C ALA A 248 24.22 7.67 -10.84
N VAL A 249 23.04 7.27 -10.35
CA VAL A 249 22.91 6.04 -9.55
C VAL A 249 23.14 4.77 -10.37
N ASP A 250 22.73 4.75 -11.65
CA ASP A 250 23.01 3.63 -12.55
C ASP A 250 24.51 3.34 -12.67
N ILE A 251 25.33 4.38 -12.83
CA ILE A 251 26.79 4.27 -12.85
C ILE A 251 27.32 3.67 -11.54
N ARG A 252 26.73 4.03 -10.39
CA ARG A 252 27.11 3.47 -9.08
C ARG A 252 26.78 1.98 -9.01
N VAL A 253 25.59 1.61 -9.45
CA VAL A 253 25.16 0.20 -9.52
C VAL A 253 26.09 -0.61 -10.42
N GLY A 254 26.43 -0.11 -11.61
CA GLY A 254 27.39 -0.77 -12.51
C GLY A 254 28.74 -1.08 -11.83
N LYS A 255 29.30 -0.10 -11.10
CA LYS A 255 30.56 -0.29 -10.34
C LYS A 255 30.43 -1.33 -9.22
N ILE A 256 29.29 -1.38 -8.54
CA ILE A 256 29.03 -2.36 -7.47
C ILE A 256 28.92 -3.77 -8.06
N LEU A 257 28.15 -3.93 -9.15
CA LEU A 257 28.01 -5.22 -9.84
C LEU A 257 29.37 -5.71 -10.39
N GLN A 258 30.20 -4.79 -10.88
CA GLN A 258 31.57 -5.11 -11.28
C GLN A 258 32.42 -5.56 -10.09
N ALA A 259 32.34 -4.87 -8.94
CA ALA A 259 33.06 -5.27 -7.73
C ALA A 259 32.68 -6.68 -7.28
N VAL A 260 31.40 -7.06 -7.34
CA VAL A 260 30.94 -8.44 -7.07
C VAL A 260 31.59 -9.43 -8.03
N LYS A 261 31.50 -9.19 -9.35
CA LYS A 261 32.06 -10.09 -10.39
C LYS A 261 33.59 -10.21 -10.33
N SER A 262 34.28 -9.18 -9.84
CA SER A 262 35.74 -9.14 -9.72
C SER A 262 36.29 -9.82 -8.46
N ARG A 263 35.44 -10.32 -7.55
CA ARG A 263 35.88 -11.03 -6.35
C ARG A 263 36.63 -12.31 -6.73
N THR A 264 37.75 -12.58 -6.06
CA THR A 264 38.60 -13.76 -6.32
C THR A 264 37.84 -15.08 -6.20
N ASN A 265 36.88 -15.17 -5.28
CA ASN A 265 36.10 -16.38 -5.04
C ASN A 265 34.71 -16.38 -5.73
N TYR A 266 34.42 -15.40 -6.60
CA TYR A 266 33.12 -15.24 -7.25
C TYR A 266 32.60 -16.54 -7.91
N LYS A 267 33.48 -17.32 -8.55
CA LYS A 267 33.11 -18.61 -9.19
C LYS A 267 32.50 -19.65 -8.24
N ASN A 268 32.86 -19.58 -6.96
CA ASN A 268 32.39 -20.48 -5.90
C ASN A 268 31.31 -19.82 -5.03
N GLU A 269 30.82 -18.65 -5.43
CA GLU A 269 29.78 -17.91 -4.73
C GLU A 269 28.48 -17.96 -5.54
N ASP A 270 27.37 -17.99 -4.81
CA ASP A 270 26.03 -17.95 -5.36
C ASP A 270 25.35 -16.69 -4.82
N TRP A 271 25.35 -15.66 -5.67
CA TRP A 271 24.89 -14.32 -5.34
C TRP A 271 23.39 -14.17 -5.62
N LEU A 272 22.64 -13.76 -4.61
CA LEU A 272 21.33 -13.15 -4.75
C LEU A 272 21.54 -11.63 -4.78
N ILE A 273 21.26 -11.01 -5.92
CA ILE A 273 21.28 -9.55 -6.06
C ILE A 273 19.84 -9.06 -6.15
N VAL A 274 19.48 -8.16 -5.24
CA VAL A 274 18.17 -7.52 -5.19
C VAL A 274 18.36 -6.03 -5.43
N VAL A 275 17.55 -5.45 -6.31
CA VAL A 275 17.41 -3.99 -6.44
C VAL A 275 15.96 -3.62 -6.24
N ALA A 276 15.67 -2.69 -5.34
CA ALA A 276 14.31 -2.23 -5.10
C ALA A 276 14.27 -0.73 -4.83
N THR A 277 13.09 -0.16 -5.08
CA THR A 277 12.69 1.17 -4.60
C THR A 277 11.59 0.98 -3.56
N ASP A 278 11.53 1.89 -2.60
CA ASP A 278 10.57 1.93 -1.51
C ASP A 278 9.23 2.54 -1.93
N HIS A 279 9.25 3.52 -2.85
CA HIS A 279 8.08 4.09 -3.49
C HIS A 279 8.36 4.49 -4.96
N GLY A 280 7.30 4.91 -5.66
CA GLY A 280 7.38 5.60 -6.95
C GLY A 280 7.25 7.11 -6.77
N GLY A 281 6.74 7.83 -7.77
CA GLY A 281 6.52 9.27 -7.64
C GLY A 281 5.83 9.88 -8.85
N ASP A 282 5.27 11.07 -8.67
CA ASP A 282 4.70 11.91 -9.74
C ASP A 282 5.22 13.35 -9.61
N GLN A 283 4.35 14.32 -9.31
CA GLN A 283 4.76 15.67 -8.92
C GLN A 283 5.34 15.74 -7.50
N SER A 284 5.01 14.75 -6.68
CA SER A 284 5.47 14.56 -5.31
C SER A 284 5.31 13.07 -4.94
N HIS A 285 5.47 12.73 -3.67
CA HIS A 285 5.07 11.47 -3.05
C HIS A 285 4.48 11.68 -1.66
N GLY A 286 4.07 10.59 -1.00
CA GLY A 286 3.36 10.55 0.27
C GLY A 286 1.88 10.21 0.12
N GLY A 287 1.32 10.41 -1.07
CA GLY A 287 -0.06 10.13 -1.42
C GLY A 287 -0.32 8.71 -1.89
N SER A 288 -1.54 8.51 -2.39
CA SER A 288 -2.09 7.20 -2.71
C SER A 288 -2.20 6.92 -4.21
N SER A 289 -1.72 7.82 -5.07
CA SER A 289 -1.82 7.64 -6.52
C SER A 289 -1.06 6.41 -6.98
N TYR A 290 -1.47 5.83 -8.12
CA TYR A 290 -0.77 4.67 -8.67
C TYR A 290 0.72 4.96 -8.90
N LYS A 291 1.06 6.13 -9.46
CA LYS A 291 2.44 6.51 -9.76
C LYS A 291 3.30 6.62 -8.50
N GLU A 292 2.79 7.23 -7.44
CA GLU A 292 3.47 7.32 -6.13
C GLU A 292 3.66 5.94 -5.52
N ARG A 293 2.70 5.02 -5.71
CA ARG A 293 2.80 3.65 -5.22
C ARG A 293 3.61 2.73 -6.12
N ASN A 294 3.96 3.14 -7.35
CA ASN A 294 4.50 2.25 -8.37
C ASN A 294 5.99 1.91 -8.15
N ALA A 295 6.25 1.11 -7.11
CA ALA A 295 7.55 0.54 -6.80
C ALA A 295 7.86 -0.70 -7.64
N PHE A 296 9.13 -1.05 -7.72
CA PHE A 296 9.64 -2.23 -8.43
C PHE A 296 10.61 -3.04 -7.57
N ILE A 297 10.81 -4.29 -7.96
CA ILE A 297 11.87 -5.16 -7.44
C ILE A 297 12.50 -5.98 -8.58
N ILE A 298 13.82 -6.00 -8.61
CA ILE A 298 14.66 -6.83 -9.50
C ILE A 298 15.30 -7.90 -8.64
N VAL A 299 15.17 -9.17 -9.03
CA VAL A 299 15.75 -10.32 -8.35
C VAL A 299 16.63 -11.10 -9.32
N ASN A 300 17.94 -11.03 -9.12
CA ASN A 300 18.94 -11.73 -9.90
C ASN A 300 19.58 -12.85 -9.09
N ASN A 301 19.43 -14.09 -9.54
CA ASN A 301 20.18 -15.23 -9.05
C ASN A 301 20.18 -16.32 -10.14
N GLN A 302 21.23 -17.14 -10.20
CA GLN A 302 21.35 -18.19 -11.22
C GLN A 302 20.19 -19.21 -11.18
N ALA A 303 19.58 -19.43 -10.01
CA ALA A 303 18.46 -20.35 -9.83
C ALA A 303 17.09 -19.75 -10.21
N VAL A 304 17.01 -18.45 -10.52
CA VAL A 304 15.78 -17.73 -10.84
C VAL A 304 15.75 -17.41 -12.33
N LEU A 305 14.72 -17.87 -13.03
CA LEU A 305 14.58 -17.59 -14.46
C LEU A 305 14.28 -16.10 -14.72
N PRO A 306 14.98 -15.45 -15.66
CA PRO A 306 14.69 -14.08 -16.05
C PRO A 306 13.27 -13.93 -16.60
N LYS A 307 12.53 -12.94 -16.10
CA LYS A 307 11.18 -12.62 -16.58
C LYS A 307 10.79 -11.22 -16.13
N LEU A 308 10.30 -10.41 -17.07
CA LEU A 308 9.62 -9.17 -16.75
C LEU A 308 8.14 -9.42 -16.49
N ILE A 309 7.69 -9.10 -15.28
CA ILE A 309 6.29 -9.08 -14.89
C ILE A 309 5.88 -7.60 -14.74
N ASN A 310 5.37 -7.08 -15.85
CA ASN A 310 4.83 -5.73 -15.93
C ASN A 310 3.34 -5.79 -16.26
N GLN A 311 2.52 -6.01 -15.23
CA GLN A 311 1.08 -5.95 -15.33
C GLN A 311 0.61 -4.57 -14.93
N GLU A 312 0.78 -3.58 -15.82
CA GLU A 312 0.23 -2.25 -15.58
C GLU A 312 -1.24 -2.38 -15.19
N PRO A 313 -1.72 -1.70 -14.13
CA PRO A 313 -3.15 -1.54 -13.95
C PRO A 313 -3.68 -0.99 -15.26
N THR A 314 -4.55 -1.76 -15.89
CA THR A 314 -5.23 -1.28 -17.08
C THR A 314 -6.18 -0.22 -16.59
N GLU A 315 -5.82 1.06 -16.77
CA GLU A 315 -6.78 2.15 -16.69
C GLU A 315 -7.84 1.88 -17.76
N THR A 316 -8.92 1.23 -17.34
CA THR A 316 -10.09 1.11 -18.21
C THR A 316 -10.75 2.47 -18.15
N VAL A 317 -10.47 3.32 -19.14
CA VAL A 317 -11.29 4.50 -19.38
C VAL A 317 -12.70 3.98 -19.62
N GLN A 318 -13.60 4.19 -18.65
CA GLN A 318 -14.99 3.83 -18.82
C GLN A 318 -15.57 4.82 -19.84
N THR A 319 -15.45 4.49 -21.14
CA THR A 319 -15.93 5.31 -22.26
C THR A 319 -17.45 5.46 -22.25
N LYS A 320 -18.14 4.60 -21.50
CA LYS A 320 -19.56 4.69 -21.16
C LYS A 320 -19.71 4.70 -19.63
N PRO A 321 -19.36 5.81 -18.95
CA PRO A 321 -19.42 5.89 -17.49
C PRO A 321 -20.86 5.81 -16.94
N LEU A 322 -21.85 5.79 -17.84
CA LEU A 322 -23.30 5.72 -17.64
C LEU A 322 -23.86 4.28 -17.56
N ASN A 323 -23.11 3.24 -17.92
CA ASN A 323 -23.60 1.87 -17.95
C ASN A 323 -23.50 1.16 -16.59
N VAL A 324 -23.77 1.89 -15.50
CA VAL A 324 -23.91 1.33 -14.16
C VAL A 324 -25.35 1.47 -13.79
N ASN A 325 -26.02 0.37 -13.45
CA ASN A 325 -27.36 0.46 -12.88
C ASN A 325 -27.24 1.14 -11.51
N ALA A 326 -27.64 2.41 -11.44
CA ALA A 326 -27.50 3.27 -10.27
C ALA A 326 -28.69 4.23 -10.20
N ALA A 327 -29.00 4.71 -9.00
CA ALA A 327 -29.98 5.76 -8.82
C ALA A 327 -29.43 7.07 -9.38
N THR A 328 -30.23 7.75 -10.22
CA THR A 328 -29.90 9.04 -10.81
C THR A 328 -30.56 10.15 -10.00
N PHE A 329 -29.78 11.14 -9.61
CA PHE A 329 -30.20 12.29 -8.84
C PHE A 329 -30.04 13.55 -9.70
N ASN A 330 -31.05 14.40 -9.67
CA ASN A 330 -31.11 15.70 -10.30
C ASN A 330 -32.03 16.60 -9.47
N SER A 331 -32.45 17.74 -10.01
CA SER A 331 -33.34 18.67 -9.29
C SER A 331 -34.61 17.97 -8.80
N ASN A 332 -34.91 18.12 -7.51
CA ASN A 332 -36.07 17.52 -6.82
C ASN A 332 -36.12 15.99 -6.74
N VAL A 333 -35.05 15.27 -7.10
CA VAL A 333 -34.96 13.82 -6.91
C VAL A 333 -34.15 13.51 -5.68
N TYR A 334 -34.77 12.82 -4.72
CA TYR A 334 -34.12 12.40 -3.47
C TYR A 334 -34.61 11.02 -3.04
N GLY A 335 -33.81 10.36 -2.22
CA GLY A 335 -34.16 9.10 -1.55
C GLY A 335 -34.33 9.31 -0.06
N SER A 336 -35.23 8.57 0.57
CA SER A 336 -35.32 8.51 2.04
C SER A 336 -34.99 7.09 2.49
N LEU A 337 -34.03 6.98 3.41
CA LEU A 337 -33.75 5.70 4.05
C LEU A 337 -34.81 5.42 5.12
N PRO A 338 -35.07 4.14 5.46
CA PRO A 338 -35.82 3.80 6.65
C PRO A 338 -35.09 4.28 7.91
N SER A 339 -35.79 4.27 9.05
CA SER A 339 -35.16 4.51 10.34
C SER A 339 -34.07 3.45 10.60
N LEU A 340 -32.84 3.90 10.87
CA LEU A 340 -31.68 3.04 11.13
C LEU A 340 -31.45 2.94 12.64
N SER A 341 -32.39 2.31 13.35
CA SER A 341 -32.40 2.24 14.82
C SER A 341 -31.17 1.56 15.45
N GLU A 342 -30.49 0.69 14.70
CA GLU A 342 -29.23 0.05 15.14
C GLU A 342 -27.97 0.90 14.91
N LEU A 343 -28.09 2.06 14.25
CA LEU A 343 -26.97 2.98 14.02
C LEU A 343 -26.93 4.03 15.13
N ASP A 344 -26.11 3.79 16.15
CA ASP A 344 -25.85 4.74 17.23
C ASP A 344 -24.80 5.77 16.79
N LEU A 345 -25.17 7.05 16.76
CA LEU A 345 -24.29 8.17 16.42
C LEU A 345 -23.86 9.01 17.64
N SER A 346 -23.98 8.46 18.85
CA SER A 346 -23.55 9.11 20.08
C SER A 346 -22.04 9.34 20.15
N ALA A 347 -21.60 10.14 21.12
CA ALA A 347 -20.19 10.53 21.25
C ALA A 347 -19.23 9.36 21.54
N GLY A 348 -19.76 8.20 21.96
CA GLY A 348 -18.98 7.01 22.32
C GLY A 348 -18.90 5.95 21.21
N THR A 349 -19.69 6.06 20.15
CA THR A 349 -19.84 4.98 19.15
C THR A 349 -19.17 5.29 17.83
N SER A 350 -18.62 4.24 17.23
CA SER A 350 -17.92 4.30 15.95
C SER A 350 -18.79 3.74 14.85
N PHE A 351 -18.71 4.32 13.66
CA PHE A 351 -19.53 3.91 12.52
C PHE A 351 -18.81 4.14 11.20
N THR A 352 -19.32 3.51 10.14
CA THR A 352 -18.86 3.71 8.77
C THR A 352 -20.03 3.91 7.82
N ILE A 353 -19.95 4.92 6.97
CA ILE A 353 -20.88 5.14 5.85
C ILE A 353 -20.09 4.94 4.57
N GLU A 354 -20.48 3.97 3.74
CA GLU A 354 -19.89 3.77 2.43
C GLU A 354 -20.92 4.00 1.33
N PHE A 355 -20.48 4.51 0.19
CA PHE A 355 -21.32 4.63 -1.00
C PHE A 355 -20.43 4.79 -2.24
N ARG A 356 -21.00 4.53 -3.42
CA ARG A 356 -20.37 4.92 -4.68
C ARG A 356 -21.08 6.11 -5.25
N VAL A 357 -20.32 7.09 -5.71
CA VAL A 357 -20.85 8.34 -6.22
C VAL A 357 -20.15 8.77 -7.49
N ARG A 358 -20.88 9.48 -8.32
CA ARG A 358 -20.37 10.27 -9.44
C ARG A 358 -21.14 11.58 -9.48
N ALA A 359 -20.45 12.71 -9.50
CA ALA A 359 -21.09 14.01 -9.69
C ALA A 359 -20.99 14.47 -11.14
N THR A 360 -22.03 15.17 -11.62
CA THR A 360 -22.04 15.79 -12.96
C THR A 360 -22.11 17.32 -12.89
N ASN A 361 -22.18 17.88 -11.70
CA ASN A 361 -22.14 19.32 -11.43
C ASN A 361 -21.38 19.56 -10.11
N PHE A 362 -20.73 20.71 -9.98
CA PHE A 362 -19.74 21.01 -8.94
C PHE A 362 -19.92 22.41 -8.38
N THR A 363 -21.17 22.84 -8.16
CA THR A 363 -21.48 24.20 -7.70
C THR A 363 -21.92 24.19 -6.25
N SER A 364 -21.36 25.10 -5.43
CA SER A 364 -21.74 25.28 -4.02
C SER A 364 -21.55 23.99 -3.22
N ASP A 365 -22.56 23.43 -2.55
CA ASP A 365 -22.43 22.28 -1.63
C ASP A 365 -23.67 21.36 -1.55
N PRO A 366 -24.19 20.87 -2.68
CA PRO A 366 -25.32 19.95 -2.68
C PRO A 366 -25.08 18.70 -1.84
N VAL A 367 -26.11 18.28 -1.10
CA VAL A 367 -26.07 17.13 -0.19
C VAL A 367 -26.14 15.82 -0.98
N ILE A 368 -25.16 14.95 -0.79
CA ILE A 368 -25.15 13.58 -1.33
C ILE A 368 -25.89 12.65 -0.36
N ILE A 369 -25.50 12.66 0.92
CA ILE A 369 -26.12 11.89 2.01
C ILE A 369 -26.22 12.78 3.25
N GLY A 370 -27.37 12.84 3.92
CA GLY A 370 -27.54 13.72 5.08
C GLY A 370 -28.65 13.31 6.04
N ASN A 371 -28.48 13.56 7.33
CA ASN A 371 -29.55 13.39 8.34
C ASN A 371 -29.74 14.63 9.23
N LYS A 372 -29.45 15.82 8.72
CA LYS A 372 -29.79 17.08 9.39
C LYS A 372 -30.17 18.18 8.39
N ASN A 373 -30.68 19.29 8.91
CA ASN A 373 -30.94 20.50 8.13
C ASN A 373 -29.60 21.18 7.82
N TRP A 374 -29.25 21.30 6.54
CA TRP A 374 -27.95 21.79 6.13
C TRP A 374 -27.79 23.31 6.24
N ALA A 375 -28.89 24.06 6.41
CA ALA A 375 -28.87 25.51 6.61
C ALA A 375 -27.92 25.97 7.74
N ASN A 376 -27.59 25.07 8.69
CA ASN A 376 -26.53 25.30 9.66
C ASN A 376 -25.70 24.02 9.88
N GLY A 377 -24.41 24.08 9.53
CA GLY A 377 -23.50 22.95 9.73
C GLY A 377 -23.26 22.54 11.19
N TYR A 378 -23.63 23.38 12.18
CA TYR A 378 -23.59 23.03 13.61
C TYR A 378 -24.77 22.18 14.05
N ASN A 379 -25.85 22.13 13.27
CA ASN A 379 -27.00 21.28 13.60
C ASN A 379 -26.55 19.85 13.88
N LYS A 380 -27.18 19.21 14.88
CA LYS A 380 -26.83 17.86 15.27
C LYS A 380 -27.04 16.89 14.10
N GLY A 381 -26.03 16.09 13.76
CA GLY A 381 -26.07 15.14 12.65
C GLY A 381 -24.92 15.29 11.65
N ILE A 382 -25.09 14.61 10.52
CA ILE A 382 -24.07 14.39 9.50
C ILE A 382 -24.58 14.90 8.15
N ILE A 383 -23.71 15.60 7.41
CA ILE A 383 -23.89 15.93 6.00
C ILE A 383 -22.66 15.50 5.23
N ILE A 384 -22.86 14.76 4.14
CA ILE A 384 -21.85 14.47 3.14
C ILE A 384 -22.26 15.20 1.87
N SER A 385 -21.51 16.24 1.50
CA SER A 385 -21.85 17.14 0.39
C SER A 385 -20.79 17.12 -0.71
N ASN A 386 -21.20 17.36 -1.96
CA ASN A 386 -20.30 17.64 -3.08
C ASN A 386 -19.99 19.15 -3.14
N ARG A 387 -19.04 19.61 -2.32
CA ARG A 387 -18.71 21.04 -2.19
C ARG A 387 -17.73 21.48 -3.27
N ASN A 388 -18.22 22.20 -4.27
CA ASN A 388 -17.44 22.66 -5.42
C ASN A 388 -16.62 21.54 -6.09
N GLY A 389 -17.18 20.33 -6.15
CA GLY A 389 -16.50 19.15 -6.68
C GLY A 389 -15.73 18.34 -5.65
N ILE A 390 -15.58 18.81 -4.41
CA ILE A 390 -14.87 18.11 -3.34
C ILE A 390 -15.86 17.54 -2.33
N ILE A 391 -15.76 16.25 -2.00
CA ILE A 391 -16.57 15.69 -0.92
C ILE A 391 -16.17 16.30 0.41
N ARG A 392 -17.15 16.84 1.11
CA ARG A 392 -17.07 17.26 2.50
C ARG A 392 -17.92 16.36 3.37
N ALA A 393 -17.32 15.78 4.42
CA ALA A 393 -18.05 15.19 5.54
C ALA A 393 -18.10 16.20 6.68
N ASN A 394 -19.31 16.65 6.99
CA ASN A 394 -19.61 17.56 8.09
C ASN A 394 -20.29 16.80 9.23
N PHE A 395 -19.78 17.01 10.45
CA PHE A 395 -20.31 16.46 11.69
C PHE A 395 -20.63 17.62 12.62
N GLY A 396 -21.87 17.72 13.09
CA GLY A 396 -22.29 18.74 14.06
C GLY A 396 -22.97 18.09 15.26
N ASP A 397 -22.75 18.63 16.45
CA ASP A 397 -23.35 18.13 17.70
C ASP A 397 -24.43 19.07 18.29
N GLY A 398 -24.72 20.18 17.61
CA GLY A 398 -25.58 21.28 18.08
C GLY A 398 -24.81 22.48 18.63
N SER A 399 -23.50 22.38 18.86
CA SER A 399 -22.65 23.44 19.43
C SER A 399 -21.26 23.52 18.78
N LYS A 400 -20.64 22.38 18.49
CA LYS A 400 -19.38 22.23 17.77
C LYS A 400 -19.57 21.48 16.46
N ARG A 401 -18.57 21.62 15.59
CA ARG A 401 -18.59 21.08 14.24
C ARG A 401 -17.18 20.67 13.80
N LEU A 402 -17.12 19.64 12.97
CA LEU A 402 -15.94 19.23 12.20
C LEU A 402 -16.33 19.14 10.73
N ASP A 403 -15.49 19.70 9.86
CA ASP A 403 -15.53 19.49 8.42
C ASP A 403 -14.26 18.73 8.01
N VAL A 404 -14.41 17.67 7.23
CA VAL A 404 -13.31 16.97 6.59
C VAL A 404 -13.55 17.02 5.09
N ASP A 405 -12.66 17.66 4.35
CA ASP A 405 -12.69 17.72 2.88
C ASP A 405 -11.75 16.65 2.31
N GLY A 406 -12.14 15.99 1.23
CA GLY A 406 -11.34 14.91 0.64
C GLY A 406 -11.58 14.71 -0.86
N VAL A 407 -12.30 13.65 -1.21
CA VAL A 407 -12.45 13.11 -2.58
C VAL A 407 -12.77 14.19 -3.63
N ASP A 408 -12.00 14.25 -4.71
CA ASP A 408 -12.24 15.13 -5.86
C ASP A 408 -13.12 14.42 -6.91
N LEU A 409 -14.34 14.92 -7.10
CA LEU A 409 -15.34 14.41 -8.04
C LEU A 409 -15.35 15.14 -9.39
N LYS A 410 -14.47 16.13 -9.62
CA LYS A 410 -14.47 16.95 -10.86
C LYS A 410 -14.13 16.14 -12.10
N ASP A 411 -13.53 14.96 -11.93
CA ASP A 411 -13.21 14.04 -13.01
C ASP A 411 -14.46 13.38 -13.65
N GLN A 412 -15.64 13.55 -13.03
CA GLN A 412 -16.91 12.93 -13.42
C GLN A 412 -16.85 11.40 -13.47
N ARG A 413 -15.97 10.78 -12.67
CA ARG A 413 -15.83 9.32 -12.57
C ARG A 413 -16.52 8.79 -11.33
N TRP A 414 -16.58 7.46 -11.27
CA TRP A 414 -17.13 6.76 -10.12
C TRP A 414 -16.08 6.65 -9.03
N HIS A 415 -16.43 7.14 -7.85
CA HIS A 415 -15.65 6.99 -6.63
C HIS A 415 -16.37 6.01 -5.71
N HIS A 416 -15.59 5.25 -4.94
CA HIS A 416 -16.08 4.62 -3.72
C HIS A 416 -15.64 5.50 -2.57
N VAL A 417 -16.58 5.95 -1.76
CA VAL A 417 -16.34 6.85 -0.65
C VAL A 417 -16.69 6.11 0.62
N ALA A 418 -15.74 6.04 1.55
CA ALA A 418 -16.02 5.59 2.92
C ALA A 418 -15.73 6.72 3.90
N ILE A 419 -16.72 7.05 4.73
CA ILE A 419 -16.60 7.97 5.86
C ILE A 419 -16.57 7.12 7.13
N VAL A 420 -15.43 7.11 7.82
CA VAL A 420 -15.20 6.31 9.02
C VAL A 420 -15.07 7.24 10.22
N VAL A 421 -15.94 7.10 11.20
CA VAL A 421 -15.80 7.77 12.51
C VAL A 421 -15.35 6.74 13.52
N ASN A 422 -14.14 6.91 14.03
CA ASN A 422 -13.56 6.08 15.08
C ASN A 422 -13.45 6.90 16.37
N ARG A 423 -14.36 6.68 17.31
CA ARG A 423 -14.37 7.35 18.62
C ARG A 423 -13.29 6.83 19.57
N THR A 424 -12.69 5.67 19.30
CA THR A 424 -11.56 5.17 20.11
C THR A 424 -10.30 5.99 19.80
N THR A 425 -10.04 6.26 18.52
CA THR A 425 -8.87 7.05 18.08
C THR A 425 -9.18 8.54 17.92
N GLN A 426 -10.45 8.94 18.06
CA GLN A 426 -10.96 10.29 17.84
C GLN A 426 -10.67 10.83 16.42
N LYS A 427 -10.75 9.94 15.42
CA LYS A 427 -10.56 10.28 14.02
C LYS A 427 -11.86 10.17 13.22
N ALA A 428 -12.08 11.14 12.34
CA ALA A 428 -13.03 11.05 11.23
C ALA A 428 -12.23 11.00 9.93
N GLN A 429 -12.41 9.95 9.14
CA GLN A 429 -11.56 9.63 7.99
C GLN A 429 -12.40 9.50 6.72
N ILE A 430 -11.86 9.99 5.60
CA ILE A 430 -12.44 9.87 4.27
C ILE A 430 -11.53 9.00 3.43
N TYR A 431 -12.11 7.98 2.78
CA TYR A 431 -11.43 7.12 1.83
C TYR A 431 -12.00 7.32 0.44
N ASP A 432 -11.14 7.24 -0.59
CA ASP A 432 -11.51 7.11 -1.99
C ASP A 432 -10.95 5.83 -2.59
N GLY A 433 -11.81 5.00 -3.16
CA GLY A 433 -11.40 3.77 -3.83
C GLY A 433 -10.63 2.81 -2.92
N GLY A 434 -10.91 2.83 -1.62
CA GLY A 434 -10.23 1.99 -0.65
C GLY A 434 -9.01 2.63 0.03
N LEU A 435 -8.64 3.85 -0.35
CA LEU A 435 -7.42 4.54 0.12
C LEU A 435 -7.78 5.73 1.00
N LEU A 436 -7.11 5.90 2.13
CA LEU A 436 -7.32 7.06 3.00
C LEU A 436 -6.86 8.33 2.26
N VAL A 437 -7.75 9.31 2.10
CA VAL A 437 -7.44 10.58 1.41
C VAL A 437 -7.45 11.79 2.33
N SER A 438 -8.17 11.72 3.46
CA SER A 438 -8.25 12.83 4.40
C SER A 438 -8.68 12.36 5.78
N GLU A 439 -8.27 13.07 6.83
CA GLU A 439 -8.72 12.84 8.19
C GLU A 439 -8.85 14.12 9.00
N GLY A 440 -9.72 14.09 10.01
CA GLY A 440 -9.91 15.16 10.98
C GLY A 440 -10.05 14.62 12.40
N ASN A 441 -9.75 15.47 13.38
CA ASN A 441 -9.89 15.14 14.80
C ASN A 441 -11.32 15.44 15.29
N ILE A 442 -12.07 14.40 15.64
CA ILE A 442 -13.47 14.52 16.07
C ILE A 442 -13.64 14.68 17.60
N SER A 443 -12.55 14.69 18.37
CA SER A 443 -12.59 14.76 19.85
C SER A 443 -13.39 15.93 20.41
N ASN A 444 -13.44 17.05 19.68
CA ASN A 444 -14.18 18.22 20.11
C ASN A 444 -15.67 18.17 19.78
N VAL A 445 -16.11 17.30 18.86
CA VAL A 445 -17.52 17.18 18.44
C VAL A 445 -18.16 16.03 19.21
N GLY A 446 -19.22 16.32 19.95
CA GLY A 446 -19.96 15.37 20.76
C GLY A 446 -20.94 14.51 19.97
N ASP A 447 -22.12 14.31 20.57
CA ASP A 447 -23.19 13.45 20.08
C ASP A 447 -23.78 13.95 18.75
N LEU A 448 -23.83 13.08 17.74
CA LEU A 448 -24.32 13.37 16.39
C LEU A 448 -25.75 12.85 16.15
N GLN A 449 -26.42 12.29 17.16
CA GLN A 449 -27.74 11.68 17.02
C GLN A 449 -28.84 12.72 16.74
N SER A 450 -29.17 12.92 15.46
CA SER A 450 -30.17 13.92 15.03
C SER A 450 -31.62 13.44 15.17
N ASN A 451 -31.83 12.12 15.29
CA ASN A 451 -33.13 11.44 15.23
C ASN A 451 -33.94 11.71 13.94
N GLN A 452 -33.26 12.11 12.86
CA GLN A 452 -33.86 12.25 11.54
C GLN A 452 -33.41 11.10 10.62
N PRO A 453 -34.24 10.66 9.68
CA PRO A 453 -33.83 9.68 8.68
C PRO A 453 -32.74 10.25 7.78
N PHE A 454 -31.84 9.38 7.33
CA PHE A 454 -30.90 9.74 6.27
C PHE A 454 -31.63 9.94 4.94
N LYS A 455 -31.24 10.99 4.22
CA LYS A 455 -31.69 11.33 2.88
C LYS A 455 -30.53 11.20 1.91
N LEU A 456 -30.84 10.80 0.68
CA LEU A 456 -29.93 10.80 -0.47
C LEU A 456 -30.30 11.94 -1.41
N GLY A 457 -29.33 12.73 -1.87
CA GLY A 457 -29.51 13.84 -2.81
C GLY A 457 -30.11 15.13 -2.23
N GLN A 458 -30.49 15.11 -0.95
CA GLN A 458 -31.08 16.21 -0.21
C GLN A 458 -30.72 16.14 1.27
N ASP A 459 -30.93 17.26 1.97
CA ASP A 459 -30.94 17.31 3.44
C ASP A 459 -32.31 16.86 3.99
N VAL A 460 -32.50 16.92 5.30
CA VAL A 460 -33.76 16.45 5.93
C VAL A 460 -34.98 17.29 5.58
N THR A 461 -34.82 18.54 5.13
CA THR A 461 -35.96 19.39 4.77
C THR A 461 -36.50 19.04 3.39
N THR A 462 -35.70 18.34 2.56
CA THR A 462 -36.02 18.00 1.15
C THR A 462 -36.23 19.22 0.25
N THR A 463 -35.79 20.40 0.70
CA THR A 463 -35.93 21.68 -0.01
C THR A 463 -34.61 22.44 -0.09
N TYR A 464 -33.47 21.81 0.22
CA TYR A 464 -32.16 22.45 0.15
C TYR A 464 -31.76 22.71 -1.31
N ASN A 465 -31.33 23.94 -1.57
CA ASN A 465 -30.81 24.38 -2.86
C ASN A 465 -29.35 24.81 -2.68
N PRO A 466 -28.38 24.25 -3.43
CA PRO A 466 -28.53 23.38 -4.61
C PRO A 466 -28.83 21.90 -4.33
N SER A 467 -29.47 21.23 -5.30
CA SER A 467 -29.65 19.76 -5.29
C SER A 467 -28.45 19.01 -5.87
N PHE A 468 -28.17 17.81 -5.37
CA PHE A 468 -27.13 16.95 -5.94
C PHE A 468 -27.53 16.46 -7.33
N THR A 469 -26.61 16.60 -8.29
CA THR A 469 -26.78 16.08 -9.64
C THR A 469 -25.69 15.06 -9.92
N GLY A 470 -26.09 13.81 -10.18
CA GLY A 470 -25.16 12.71 -10.33
C GLY A 470 -25.81 11.35 -10.11
N ASN A 471 -25.01 10.38 -9.72
CA ASN A 471 -25.44 9.01 -9.47
C ASN A 471 -24.93 8.53 -8.12
N ILE A 472 -25.76 7.76 -7.40
CA ILE A 472 -25.40 7.12 -6.13
C ILE A 472 -25.78 5.63 -6.21
N THR A 473 -24.91 4.74 -5.74
CA THR A 473 -25.14 3.30 -5.65
C THR A 473 -24.37 2.70 -4.47
N GLU A 474 -24.65 1.45 -4.11
CA GLU A 474 -23.89 0.70 -3.10
C GLU A 474 -23.79 1.40 -1.74
N VAL A 475 -24.89 2.01 -1.28
CA VAL A 475 -24.95 2.72 0.00
C VAL A 475 -25.00 1.72 1.15
N ARG A 476 -24.06 1.83 2.09
CA ARG A 476 -23.87 0.92 3.23
C ARG A 476 -23.66 1.71 4.51
N PHE A 477 -24.24 1.22 5.59
CA PHE A 477 -24.03 1.74 6.94
C PHE A 477 -23.58 0.60 7.85
N PHE A 478 -22.50 0.81 8.58
CA PHE A 478 -21.98 -0.13 9.57
C PHE A 478 -21.93 0.53 10.95
N LYS A 479 -22.34 -0.20 11.99
CA LYS A 479 -22.25 0.22 13.41
C LYS A 479 -20.86 0.02 14.02
N LYS A 480 -19.81 0.17 13.19
CA LYS A 480 -18.40 -0.01 13.55
C LYS A 480 -17.52 0.87 12.64
N ALA A 481 -16.37 1.32 13.15
CA ALA A 481 -15.28 1.81 12.30
C ALA A 481 -14.63 0.63 11.56
N LEU A 482 -14.84 0.54 10.25
CA LEU A 482 -14.20 -0.49 9.42
C LEU A 482 -12.69 -0.25 9.33
N SER A 483 -11.94 -1.33 9.16
CA SER A 483 -10.50 -1.24 8.97
C SER A 483 -10.17 -0.73 7.56
N THR A 484 -9.01 -0.07 7.41
CA THR A 484 -8.47 0.30 6.08
C THR A 484 -8.41 -0.90 5.14
N SER A 485 -8.04 -2.09 5.64
CA SER A 485 -7.99 -3.31 4.83
C SER A 485 -9.37 -3.75 4.34
N THR A 486 -10.40 -3.70 5.20
CA THR A 486 -11.78 -4.02 4.82
C THR A 486 -12.26 -3.04 3.73
N ILE A 487 -12.05 -1.75 3.95
CA ILE A 487 -12.45 -0.67 3.03
C ILE A 487 -11.76 -0.87 1.67
N SER A 488 -10.46 -1.15 1.66
CA SER A 488 -9.70 -1.43 0.45
C SER A 488 -10.24 -2.64 -0.33
N ASN A 489 -10.51 -3.74 0.38
CA ASN A 489 -10.96 -4.99 -0.22
C ASN A 489 -12.38 -4.89 -0.81
N TYR A 490 -13.21 -4.00 -0.31
CA TYR A 490 -14.64 -3.91 -0.69
C TYR A 490 -15.06 -2.59 -1.37
N ALA A 491 -14.11 -1.72 -1.70
CA ALA A 491 -14.37 -0.43 -2.33
C ALA A 491 -15.26 -0.53 -3.58
N PHE A 492 -14.89 -1.42 -4.50
CA PHE A 492 -15.63 -1.63 -5.75
C PHE A 492 -16.24 -3.03 -5.91
N ASN A 493 -16.34 -3.78 -4.81
CA ASN A 493 -17.07 -5.05 -4.76
C ASN A 493 -18.44 -4.86 -4.10
N SER A 494 -19.51 -5.41 -4.64
CA SER A 494 -20.80 -5.46 -3.93
C SER A 494 -20.69 -6.32 -2.67
N LEU A 495 -21.44 -6.01 -1.61
CA LEU A 495 -21.40 -6.82 -0.40
C LEU A 495 -22.01 -8.21 -0.64
N SER A 496 -21.27 -9.24 -0.26
CA SER A 496 -21.71 -10.62 -0.16
C SER A 496 -21.89 -11.03 1.31
N GLU A 497 -22.40 -12.24 1.54
CA GLU A 497 -22.47 -12.84 2.88
C GLU A 497 -21.09 -13.08 3.49
N SER A 498 -20.05 -13.20 2.66
CA SER A 498 -18.65 -13.40 3.09
C SER A 498 -17.94 -12.13 3.58
N HIS A 499 -18.62 -10.99 3.66
CA HIS A 499 -17.99 -9.76 4.14
C HIS A 499 -17.58 -9.92 5.63
N PRO A 500 -16.31 -9.64 6.00
CA PRO A 500 -15.80 -9.94 7.34
C PRO A 500 -16.54 -9.16 8.46
N ASP A 501 -16.98 -7.94 8.16
CA ASP A 501 -17.73 -7.11 9.10
C ASP A 501 -19.26 -7.15 8.88
N ARG A 502 -19.80 -8.20 8.23
CA ARG A 502 -21.24 -8.33 7.90
C ARG A 502 -22.15 -8.22 9.11
N SER A 503 -21.72 -8.72 10.28
CA SER A 503 -22.48 -8.63 11.54
C SER A 503 -22.65 -7.20 12.06
N SER A 504 -21.82 -6.26 11.58
CA SER A 504 -21.93 -4.83 11.89
C SER A 504 -22.70 -4.03 10.84
N LEU A 505 -23.15 -4.65 9.76
CA LEU A 505 -23.92 -3.98 8.72
C LEU A 505 -25.33 -3.66 9.23
N VAL A 506 -25.67 -2.38 9.27
CA VAL A 506 -27.00 -1.87 9.67
C VAL A 506 -27.92 -1.74 8.46
N PHE A 507 -27.37 -1.29 7.33
CA PHE A 507 -28.16 -1.04 6.13
C PHE A 507 -27.32 -1.23 4.88
N TYR A 508 -27.92 -1.79 3.84
CA TYR A 508 -27.32 -1.89 2.51
C TYR A 508 -28.40 -1.78 1.43
N VAL A 509 -28.20 -0.85 0.51
CA VAL A 509 -28.98 -0.73 -0.72
C VAL A 509 -28.03 -0.63 -1.92
N LYS A 510 -28.28 -1.49 -2.91
CA LYS A 510 -27.53 -1.46 -4.17
C LYS A 510 -27.91 -0.23 -4.99
N GLY A 511 -29.20 0.14 -4.99
CA GLY A 511 -29.70 1.27 -5.78
C GLY A 511 -29.57 1.02 -7.28
N ASN A 512 -29.68 -0.24 -7.71
CA ASN A 512 -29.55 -0.67 -9.11
C ASN A 512 -30.92 -0.84 -9.79
N ASP A 513 -31.97 -0.28 -9.20
CA ASP A 513 -33.36 -0.43 -9.62
C ASP A 513 -33.71 0.47 -10.82
N GLY A 514 -32.79 1.38 -11.21
CA GLY A 514 -32.92 2.29 -12.37
C GLY A 514 -33.93 3.42 -12.19
N SER A 515 -34.95 3.22 -11.35
CA SER A 515 -35.97 4.18 -10.95
C SER A 515 -36.50 3.82 -9.56
N GLY A 516 -36.93 4.80 -8.77
CA GLY A 516 -37.60 4.57 -7.48
C GLY A 516 -39.10 4.88 -7.59
N GLY A 517 -39.93 4.16 -6.82
CA GLY A 517 -41.34 4.50 -6.66
C GLY A 517 -41.51 5.80 -5.87
N THR A 518 -42.46 6.63 -6.30
CA THR A 518 -42.90 7.85 -5.60
C THR A 518 -43.58 7.56 -4.29
#